data_AF-A0A9N9DXP7-F1
#
_entry.id   AF-A0A9N9DXP7-F1
#
_cell.length_a   1.000
_cell.length_b   1.000
_cell.length_c   1.000
_cell.angle_alpha   90.00
_cell.angle_beta   90.00
_cell.angle_gamma   90.00
#
_symmetry.space_group_name_H-M   'P 1'
#
loop_
_entity.id
_entity.type
_entity.pdbx_description
1 polymer ?
#
loop_
_entity_poly.entity_id
_entity_poly.type
_entity_poly.pdbx_seq_one_letter_code
_entity_poly.pdbx_strand_id
1 'polypeptide(L)'
;DIEIDNFQNDNQNDNAIKWIKDALDNEKVKFIPFDQLEKPKPLNTGGFGCILKANWIKTGNCIVYKKLTNIASIKGSILDDFIHELKINLQVDYCDRIVRCLGISQVDISDADKISEQTALSLAIVQGTREVTIDNTPKDYEELYQHCWDSEPEKRPTIKIILEKIKKNEY
;
A
#
# COMPACT_ATOMS: atom_id res chain seq x y z
N ASP A 1 -25.59 -39.93 4.11
CA ASP A 1 -25.66 -38.93 3.02
C ASP A 1 -24.92 -37.68 3.45
N ILE A 2 -23.66 -37.59 3.05
CA ILE A 2 -22.80 -36.42 3.24
C ILE A 2 -22.33 -36.05 1.84
N GLU A 3 -22.85 -34.95 1.30
CA GLU A 3 -22.20 -34.19 0.24
C GLU A 3 -22.29 -32.72 0.64
N ILE A 4 -21.20 -32.22 1.22
CA ILE A 4 -20.94 -30.78 1.35
C ILE A 4 -20.08 -30.44 0.14
N ASP A 5 -20.70 -29.82 -0.84
CA ASP A 5 -20.07 -29.47 -2.10
C ASP A 5 -19.23 -28.18 -1.93
N ASN A 6 -17.93 -28.34 -2.21
CA ASN A 6 -16.94 -27.39 -2.73
C ASN A 6 -16.67 -26.06 -2.00
N PHE A 7 -15.58 -26.07 -1.25
CA PHE A 7 -14.71 -24.91 -1.02
C PHE A 7 -14.15 -24.39 -2.36
N GLN A 8 -14.64 -23.25 -2.85
CA GLN A 8 -13.87 -22.41 -3.76
C GLN A 8 -13.01 -21.45 -2.93
N ASN A 9 -11.74 -21.80 -2.67
CA ASN A 9 -10.82 -20.84 -2.05
C ASN A 9 -9.32 -21.07 -2.35
N ASP A 10 -8.97 -21.51 -3.56
CA ASP A 10 -7.56 -21.67 -3.97
C ASP A 10 -7.15 -20.85 -5.22
N ASN A 11 -8.08 -20.35 -6.05
CA ASN A 11 -7.72 -19.74 -7.35
C ASN A 11 -7.27 -18.27 -7.29
N GLN A 12 -7.60 -17.51 -6.23
CA GLN A 12 -7.41 -16.05 -6.24
C GLN A 12 -6.01 -15.61 -5.77
N ASN A 13 -5.47 -16.27 -4.74
CA ASN A 13 -4.13 -15.99 -4.23
C ASN A 13 -3.04 -16.36 -5.26
N ASP A 14 -3.28 -17.42 -6.03
CA ASP A 14 -2.38 -17.86 -7.12
C ASP A 14 -2.23 -16.79 -8.20
N ASN A 15 -3.32 -16.07 -8.54
CA ASN A 15 -3.29 -14.99 -9.51
C ASN A 15 -2.46 -13.79 -9.02
N ALA A 16 -2.58 -13.46 -7.74
CA ALA A 16 -1.83 -12.38 -7.10
C ALA A 16 -0.32 -12.68 -7.07
N ILE A 17 0.05 -13.88 -6.64
CA ILE A 17 1.45 -14.34 -6.62
C ILE A 17 2.03 -14.35 -8.04
N LYS A 18 1.26 -14.86 -9.02
CA LYS A 18 1.66 -14.85 -10.42
C LYS A 18 1.90 -13.43 -10.92
N TRP A 19 1.02 -12.50 -10.61
CA TRP A 19 1.20 -11.10 -11.03
C TRP A 19 2.48 -10.48 -10.47
N ILE A 20 2.83 -10.73 -9.20
CA ILE A 20 4.08 -10.22 -8.62
C ILE A 20 5.29 -10.80 -9.34
N LYS A 21 5.31 -12.12 -9.60
CA LYS A 21 6.39 -12.77 -10.37
C LYS A 21 6.52 -12.13 -11.75
N ASP A 22 5.41 -12.01 -12.48
CA ASP A 22 5.39 -11.37 -13.79
C ASP A 22 5.87 -9.90 -13.72
N ALA A 23 5.52 -9.15 -12.67
CA ALA A 23 5.95 -7.76 -12.50
C ALA A 23 7.45 -7.63 -12.23
N LEU A 24 8.04 -8.58 -11.52
CA LEU A 24 9.49 -8.66 -11.27
C LEU A 24 10.24 -9.09 -12.54
N ASP A 25 9.78 -10.15 -13.21
CA ASP A 25 10.41 -10.72 -14.40
C ASP A 25 10.42 -9.74 -15.58
N ASN A 26 9.36 -8.92 -15.70
CA ASN A 26 9.25 -7.88 -16.72
C ASN A 26 9.81 -6.52 -16.28
N GLU A 27 10.55 -6.46 -15.17
CA GLU A 27 11.16 -5.24 -14.61
C GLU A 27 10.17 -4.06 -14.38
N LYS A 28 8.86 -4.35 -14.25
CA LYS A 28 7.86 -3.34 -13.89
C LYS A 28 8.06 -2.84 -12.46
N VAL A 29 8.59 -3.70 -11.60
CA VAL A 29 8.99 -3.42 -10.23
C VAL A 29 10.36 -4.04 -10.00
N LYS A 30 11.23 -3.34 -9.26
CA LYS A 30 12.55 -3.87 -8.89
C LYS A 30 12.47 -4.68 -7.61
N PHE A 31 13.09 -5.85 -7.60
CA PHE A 31 13.35 -6.55 -6.34
C PHE A 31 14.51 -5.87 -5.60
N ILE A 32 14.32 -5.59 -4.32
CA ILE A 32 15.35 -5.03 -3.43
C ILE A 32 15.60 -6.05 -2.31
N PRO A 33 16.74 -6.77 -2.33
CA PRO A 33 17.13 -7.64 -1.24
C PRO A 33 17.24 -6.89 0.09
N PHE A 34 16.72 -7.47 1.18
CA PHE A 34 16.72 -6.85 2.51
C PHE A 34 18.13 -6.64 3.08
N ASP A 35 19.08 -7.50 2.71
CA ASP A 35 20.49 -7.37 3.07
C ASP A 35 21.16 -6.11 2.50
N GLN A 36 20.56 -5.46 1.50
CA GLN A 36 21.01 -4.17 0.98
C GLN A 36 20.51 -2.98 1.81
N LEU A 37 19.68 -3.20 2.81
CA LEU A 37 19.07 -2.15 3.64
C LEU A 37 19.70 -2.17 5.04
N GLU A 38 20.70 -1.33 5.25
CA GLU A 38 21.43 -1.24 6.51
C GLU A 38 20.85 -0.22 7.49
N LYS A 39 21.09 -0.49 8.79
CA LYS A 39 20.81 0.43 9.90
C LYS A 39 19.34 0.90 9.91
N PRO A 40 18.36 -0.03 9.92
CA PRO A 40 16.96 0.35 9.94
C PRO A 40 16.64 1.14 11.21
N LYS A 41 16.04 2.31 11.04
CA LYS A 41 15.57 3.18 12.11
C LYS A 41 14.06 3.37 11.98
N PRO A 42 13.24 2.98 12.98
CA PRO A 42 11.81 3.28 12.97
C PRO A 42 11.56 4.79 12.84
N LEU A 43 10.64 5.17 11.95
CA LEU A 43 10.18 6.55 11.77
C LEU A 43 8.75 6.74 12.26
N ASN A 44 7.84 5.84 11.87
CA ASN A 44 6.43 5.92 12.22
C ASN A 44 5.79 4.53 12.14
N THR A 45 4.63 4.36 12.75
CA THR A 45 3.83 3.13 12.69
C THR A 45 2.37 3.48 12.48
N GLY A 46 1.71 2.80 11.55
CA GLY A 46 0.28 2.93 11.28
C GLY A 46 -0.42 1.58 11.22
N GLY A 47 -1.74 1.57 10.97
CA GLY A 47 -2.54 0.35 10.95
C GLY A 47 -2.12 -0.67 9.87
N PHE A 48 -1.48 -0.22 8.79
CA PHE A 48 -1.01 -1.11 7.72
C PHE A 48 0.47 -1.46 7.82
N GLY A 49 1.13 -1.12 8.93
CA GLY A 49 2.53 -1.48 9.18
C GLY A 49 3.41 -0.34 9.65
N CYS A 50 4.71 -0.61 9.72
CA CYS A 50 5.71 0.33 10.20
C CYS A 50 6.57 0.92 9.08
N ILE A 51 6.88 2.20 9.21
CA ILE A 51 7.75 2.97 8.33
C ILE A 51 9.14 3.02 8.96
N LEU A 52 10.14 2.54 8.23
CA LEU A 52 11.53 2.54 8.64
C LEU A 52 12.39 3.28 7.63
N LYS A 53 13.42 3.95 8.13
CA LYS A 53 14.48 4.57 7.35
C LYS A 53 15.70 3.64 7.33
N ALA A 54 16.32 3.44 6.18
CA ALA A 54 17.54 2.65 6.06
C ALA A 54 18.50 3.24 5.01
N ASN A 55 19.75 2.82 5.07
CA ASN A 55 20.73 3.11 4.03
C ASN A 55 20.69 2.00 2.99
N TRP A 56 20.46 2.35 1.73
CA TRP A 56 20.51 1.40 0.63
C TRP A 56 21.95 1.29 0.10
N ILE A 57 22.66 0.24 0.50
CA ILE A 57 24.10 0.05 0.25
C ILE A 57 24.43 0.24 -1.24
N LYS A 58 23.68 -0.41 -2.14
CA LYS A 58 23.94 -0.40 -3.58
C LYS A 58 23.99 1.00 -4.19
N THR A 59 23.19 1.93 -3.65
CA THR A 59 23.07 3.29 -4.19
C THR A 59 23.75 4.35 -3.33
N GLY A 60 24.11 4.01 -2.09
CA GLY A 60 24.57 4.97 -1.08
C GLY A 60 23.49 5.94 -0.59
N ASN A 61 22.24 5.79 -1.06
CA ASN A 61 21.15 6.69 -0.70
C ASN A 61 20.44 6.24 0.57
N CYS A 62 19.90 7.22 1.29
CA CYS A 62 18.94 6.94 2.33
C CYS A 62 17.55 6.72 1.73
N ILE A 63 16.88 5.64 2.13
CA ILE A 63 15.52 5.31 1.68
C ILE A 63 14.59 5.12 2.88
N VAL A 64 13.29 5.13 2.59
CA VAL A 64 12.23 4.77 3.53
C VAL A 64 11.49 3.56 2.97
N TYR A 65 11.23 2.56 3.80
CA TYR A 65 10.44 1.40 3.44
C TYR A 65 9.31 1.18 4.45
N LYS A 66 8.19 0.67 3.95
CA LYS A 66 7.03 0.29 4.76
C LYS A 66 7.03 -1.23 4.90
N LYS A 67 7.20 -1.72 6.13
CA LYS A 67 7.00 -3.14 6.45
C LYS A 67 5.51 -3.34 6.73
N LEU A 68 4.83 -4.06 5.86
CA LEU A 68 3.41 -4.37 6.01
C LEU A 68 3.20 -5.37 7.14
N THR A 69 2.10 -5.21 7.88
CA THR A 69 1.73 -6.14 8.95
C THR A 69 0.68 -7.11 8.44
N ASN A 70 0.95 -8.41 8.61
CA ASN A 70 0.03 -9.46 8.22
C ASN A 70 -1.05 -9.61 9.30
N ILE A 71 -2.22 -9.00 9.07
CA ILE A 71 -3.37 -9.09 9.97
C ILE A 71 -4.36 -10.08 9.35
N ALA A 72 -4.29 -11.35 9.76
CA ALA A 72 -5.16 -12.44 9.30
C ALA A 72 -6.68 -12.22 9.51
N SER A 73 -7.09 -11.06 10.04
CA SER A 73 -8.44 -10.74 10.52
C SER A 73 -9.33 -9.98 9.53
N ILE A 74 -8.80 -9.49 8.39
CA ILE A 74 -9.57 -8.71 7.41
C ILE A 74 -9.88 -9.62 6.22
N LYS A 75 -11.15 -9.79 5.89
CA LYS A 75 -11.71 -10.76 4.92
C LYS A 75 -11.35 -10.52 3.42
N GLY A 76 -10.26 -9.82 3.12
CA GLY A 76 -9.72 -9.65 1.77
C GLY A 76 -8.29 -10.22 1.69
N SER A 77 -7.85 -10.63 0.50
CA SER A 77 -6.45 -11.00 0.32
C SER A 77 -5.60 -9.73 0.52
N ILE A 78 -4.87 -9.64 1.64
CA ILE A 78 -3.88 -8.57 1.90
C ILE A 78 -2.95 -8.38 0.69
N LEU A 79 -2.69 -9.47 -0.02
CA LEU A 79 -1.89 -9.47 -1.23
C LEU A 79 -2.57 -8.75 -2.39
N ASP A 80 -3.89 -8.91 -2.55
CA ASP A 80 -4.67 -8.19 -3.57
C ASP A 80 -4.68 -6.68 -3.28
N ASP A 81 -4.89 -6.28 -2.03
CA ASP A 81 -4.86 -4.87 -1.61
C ASP A 81 -3.46 -4.26 -1.86
N PHE A 82 -2.40 -4.99 -1.47
CA PHE A 82 -1.03 -4.59 -1.75
C PHE A 82 -0.76 -4.43 -3.24
N ILE A 83 -1.16 -5.40 -4.06
CA ILE A 83 -0.98 -5.36 -5.52
C ILE A 83 -1.76 -4.20 -6.13
N HIS A 84 -2.97 -3.94 -5.63
CA HIS A 84 -3.79 -2.82 -6.10
C HIS A 84 -3.11 -1.47 -5.82
N GLU A 85 -2.65 -1.24 -4.58
CA GLU A 85 -1.90 -0.02 -4.23
C GLU A 85 -0.61 0.13 -5.05
N LEU A 86 0.13 -0.97 -5.22
CA LEU A 86 1.35 -0.99 -6.01
C LEU A 86 1.08 -0.65 -7.49
N LYS A 87 0.04 -1.20 -8.10
CA LYS A 87 -0.38 -0.88 -9.47
C LYS A 87 -0.73 0.59 -9.63
N ILE A 88 -1.38 1.21 -8.64
CA ILE A 88 -1.70 2.63 -8.68
C ILE A 88 -0.42 3.46 -8.61
N ASN A 89 0.50 3.13 -7.70
CA ASN A 89 1.75 3.87 -7.55
C ASN A 89 2.62 3.82 -8.82
N LEU A 90 2.72 2.65 -9.46
CA LEU A 90 3.49 2.46 -10.70
C LEU A 90 2.94 3.25 -11.89
N GLN A 91 1.64 3.62 -11.89
CA GLN A 91 1.06 4.44 -12.94
C GLN A 91 1.43 5.92 -12.85
N VAL A 92 2.03 6.35 -11.74
CA VAL A 92 2.33 7.77 -11.44
C VAL A 92 3.79 7.99 -11.05
N ASP A 93 4.68 7.07 -11.41
CA ASP A 93 6.10 7.04 -11.04
C ASP A 93 6.92 8.25 -11.57
N TYR A 94 6.36 8.96 -12.55
CA TYR A 94 6.89 10.18 -13.17
C TYR A 94 6.50 11.47 -12.44
N CYS A 95 5.62 11.42 -11.43
CA CYS A 95 5.16 12.63 -10.74
C CYS A 95 6.06 12.97 -9.54
N ASP A 96 6.78 14.10 -9.61
CA ASP A 96 7.68 14.55 -8.52
C ASP A 96 6.95 14.89 -7.21
N ARG A 97 5.63 15.07 -7.25
CA ARG A 97 4.79 15.34 -6.07
C ARG A 97 4.23 14.08 -5.42
N ILE A 98 4.47 12.91 -6.02
CA ILE A 98 4.02 11.62 -5.50
C ILE A 98 5.24 10.79 -5.10
N VAL A 99 5.14 10.09 -3.98
CA VAL A 99 6.21 9.20 -3.53
C VAL A 99 6.43 8.10 -4.55
N ARG A 100 7.66 8.00 -5.07
CA ARG A 100 8.08 6.96 -6.01
C ARG A 100 8.36 5.66 -5.26
N CYS A 101 7.73 4.56 -5.68
CA CYS A 101 8.14 3.22 -5.28
C CYS A 101 9.41 2.81 -6.04
N LEU A 102 10.50 2.55 -5.30
CA LEU A 102 11.78 2.14 -5.89
C LEU A 102 11.85 0.63 -6.16
N GLY A 103 10.99 -0.15 -5.51
CA GLY A 103 10.98 -1.59 -5.57
C GLY A 103 10.23 -2.22 -4.39
N ILE A 104 10.21 -3.55 -4.38
CA ILE A 104 9.60 -4.37 -3.32
C ILE A 104 10.62 -5.38 -2.81
N SER A 105 10.37 -5.87 -1.61
CA SER A 105 11.21 -6.84 -0.92
C SER A 105 10.32 -7.93 -0.33
N GLN A 106 10.79 -9.16 -0.32
CA GLN A 106 10.12 -10.29 0.34
C GLN A 106 10.90 -10.64 1.61
N VAL A 107 10.18 -10.80 2.73
CA VAL A 107 10.75 -11.27 4.00
C VAL A 107 10.37 -12.73 4.16
N ASP A 108 11.35 -13.59 4.48
CA ASP A 108 11.07 -14.97 4.88
C ASP A 108 10.40 -14.99 6.26
N ILE A 109 9.34 -15.78 6.41
CA ILE A 109 8.38 -15.72 7.53
C ILE A 109 8.98 -16.07 8.91
N SER A 110 10.28 -16.40 8.99
CA SER A 110 10.96 -16.75 10.24
C SER A 110 11.11 -15.60 11.25
N ASP A 111 10.91 -14.34 10.84
CA ASP A 111 11.12 -13.15 11.68
C ASP A 111 9.80 -12.47 12.14
N ALA A 112 8.71 -13.23 12.20
CA ALA A 112 7.36 -12.72 12.49
C ALA A 112 7.04 -12.58 13.99
N ASP A 113 7.91 -11.94 14.78
CA ASP A 113 7.61 -11.65 16.19
C ASP A 113 7.49 -10.15 16.47
N LYS A 114 6.22 -9.70 16.53
CA LYS A 114 5.62 -8.71 17.47
C LYS A 114 4.36 -8.09 16.85
N ILE A 115 3.20 -8.63 17.21
CA ILE A 115 1.89 -8.02 16.96
C ILE A 115 1.24 -7.82 18.33
N SER A 116 1.02 -6.58 18.80
CA SER A 116 0.05 -6.36 19.89
C SER A 116 -0.59 -4.97 20.04
N GLU A 117 -0.25 -3.92 19.27
CA GLU A 117 -1.00 -2.64 19.34
C GLU A 117 -1.64 -2.18 18.02
N GLN A 118 -1.26 -2.80 16.90
CA GLN A 118 -1.66 -2.32 15.56
C GLN A 118 -3.12 -2.63 15.22
N THR A 119 -3.68 -3.72 15.75
CA THR A 119 -5.02 -4.21 15.41
C THR A 119 -6.11 -3.17 15.61
N ALA A 120 -6.02 -2.31 16.63
CA ALA A 120 -7.05 -1.30 16.92
C ALA A 120 -7.08 -0.17 15.87
N LEU A 121 -5.92 0.36 15.48
CA LEU A 121 -5.83 1.41 14.46
C LEU A 121 -6.18 0.86 13.07
N SER A 122 -5.69 -0.34 12.74
CA SER A 122 -6.05 -1.01 11.47
C SER A 122 -7.55 -1.21 11.37
N LEU A 123 -8.17 -1.69 12.46
CA LEU A 123 -9.62 -1.91 12.52
C LEU A 123 -10.39 -0.59 12.34
N ALA A 124 -9.97 0.50 13.01
CA ALA A 124 -10.60 1.80 12.86
C ALA A 124 -10.53 2.33 11.41
N ILE A 125 -9.40 2.19 10.73
CA ILE A 125 -9.24 2.64 9.32
C ILE A 125 -10.09 1.80 8.37
N VAL A 126 -10.14 0.48 8.58
CA VAL A 126 -11.00 -0.46 7.82
C VAL A 126 -12.48 -0.16 8.06
N GLN A 127 -12.83 0.27 9.27
CA GLN A 127 -14.18 0.73 9.61
C GLN A 127 -14.52 2.12 9.04
N GLY A 128 -13.63 2.73 8.26
CA GLY A 128 -13.89 3.98 7.56
C GLY A 128 -13.49 5.24 8.34
N THR A 129 -12.73 5.11 9.42
CA THR A 129 -12.15 6.29 10.10
C THR A 129 -11.20 7.01 9.13
N ARG A 130 -11.36 8.32 8.99
CA ARG A 130 -10.53 9.22 8.18
C ARG A 130 -10.12 10.43 9.00
N GLU A 131 -9.13 11.18 8.51
CA GLU A 131 -8.66 12.40 9.18
C GLU A 131 -9.77 13.48 9.21
N VAL A 132 -9.68 14.35 10.21
CA VAL A 132 -10.53 15.54 10.33
C VAL A 132 -9.96 16.61 9.42
N THR A 133 -10.84 17.34 8.74
CA THR A 133 -10.46 18.43 7.85
C THR A 133 -9.72 19.52 8.61
N ILE A 134 -8.65 20.05 8.00
CA ILE A 134 -7.85 21.12 8.60
C ILE A 134 -8.57 22.45 8.35
N ASP A 135 -8.65 23.29 9.38
CA ASP A 135 -9.24 24.62 9.25
C ASP A 135 -8.62 25.42 8.10
N ASN A 136 -9.47 26.09 7.31
CA ASN A 136 -9.14 26.84 6.09
C ASN A 136 -8.76 26.01 4.86
N THR A 137 -8.92 24.69 4.88
CA THR A 137 -8.79 23.88 3.66
C THR A 137 -9.88 24.30 2.65
N PRO A 138 -9.54 24.58 1.37
CA PRO A 138 -10.53 24.88 0.35
C PRO A 138 -11.55 23.74 0.20
N LYS A 139 -12.84 24.07 0.16
CA LYS A 139 -13.91 23.07 0.16
C LYS A 139 -13.85 22.10 -1.02
N ASP A 140 -13.52 22.61 -2.20
CA ASP A 140 -13.35 21.78 -3.39
C ASP A 140 -12.16 20.83 -3.29
N TYR A 141 -11.12 21.18 -2.51
CA TYR A 141 -9.96 20.32 -2.26
C TYR A 141 -10.32 19.25 -1.23
N GLU A 142 -11.06 19.63 -0.19
CA GLU A 142 -11.67 18.71 0.77
C GLU A 142 -12.49 17.63 0.07
N GLU A 143 -13.46 18.03 -0.74
CA GLU A 143 -14.30 17.08 -1.48
C GLU A 143 -13.45 16.22 -2.42
N LEU A 144 -12.41 16.77 -3.04
CA LEU A 144 -11.52 16.02 -3.92
C LEU A 144 -10.77 14.92 -3.17
N TYR A 145 -10.04 15.23 -2.09
CA TYR A 145 -9.30 14.19 -1.37
C TYR A 145 -10.23 13.23 -0.64
N GLN A 146 -11.43 13.66 -0.27
CA GLN A 146 -12.44 12.77 0.30
C GLN A 146 -12.90 11.71 -0.70
N HIS A 147 -13.06 12.05 -1.97
CA HIS A 147 -13.32 11.05 -3.01
C HIS A 147 -12.09 10.15 -3.27
N CYS A 148 -10.87 10.68 -3.11
CA CYS A 148 -9.64 9.90 -3.32
C CYS A 148 -9.47 8.73 -2.34
N TRP A 149 -10.05 8.78 -1.14
CA TRP A 149 -9.93 7.73 -0.12
C TRP A 149 -11.23 6.96 0.14
N ASP A 150 -12.16 6.98 -0.82
CA ASP A 150 -13.42 6.23 -0.75
C ASP A 150 -13.12 4.76 -0.39
N SER A 151 -13.95 4.20 0.50
CA SER A 151 -13.82 2.81 0.94
C SER A 151 -13.99 1.83 -0.22
N GLU A 152 -14.75 2.19 -1.25
CA GLU A 152 -14.86 1.43 -2.49
C GLU A 152 -13.81 1.91 -3.52
N PRO A 153 -12.83 1.07 -3.91
CA PRO A 153 -11.78 1.47 -4.84
C PRO A 153 -12.30 2.00 -6.18
N GLU A 154 -13.40 1.43 -6.68
CA GLU A 154 -14.02 1.80 -7.96
C GLU A 154 -14.63 3.21 -7.95
N LYS A 155 -14.95 3.75 -6.76
CA LYS A 155 -15.47 5.12 -6.60
C LYS A 155 -14.36 6.17 -6.60
N ARG A 156 -13.11 5.76 -6.43
CA ARG A 156 -11.98 6.69 -6.37
C ARG A 156 -11.73 7.32 -7.75
N PRO A 157 -11.53 8.64 -7.84
CA PRO A 157 -11.23 9.29 -9.10
C PRO A 157 -9.88 8.86 -9.64
N THR A 158 -9.78 8.73 -10.96
CA THR A 158 -8.47 8.49 -11.61
C THR A 158 -7.56 9.70 -11.47
N ILE A 159 -6.25 9.48 -11.59
CA ILE A 159 -5.26 10.57 -11.57
C ILE A 159 -5.55 11.64 -12.64
N LYS A 160 -6.10 11.25 -13.79
CA LYS A 160 -6.52 12.19 -14.84
C LYS A 160 -7.59 13.16 -14.33
N ILE A 161 -8.63 12.63 -13.70
CA ILE A 161 -9.73 13.42 -13.10
C ILE A 161 -9.19 14.33 -11.99
N ILE A 162 -8.30 13.80 -11.14
CA ILE A 162 -7.67 14.58 -10.05
C ILE A 162 -6.88 15.75 -10.63
N LEU A 163 -6.03 15.52 -11.63
CA LEU A 163 -5.21 16.55 -12.25
C LEU A 163 -6.06 17.62 -12.94
N GLU A 164 -7.16 17.25 -13.60
CA GLU A 164 -8.11 18.20 -14.19
C GLU A 164 -8.75 19.10 -13.12
N LYS A 165 -9.20 18.52 -12.01
CA LYS A 165 -9.79 19.28 -10.90
C LYS A 165 -8.79 20.22 -10.23
N ILE A 166 -7.57 19.76 -9.98
CA ILE A 166 -6.49 20.58 -9.39
C ILE A 166 -6.15 21.75 -10.31
N LYS A 167 -5.99 21.50 -11.61
CA LYS A 167 -5.68 22.56 -12.59
C LYS A 167 -6.79 23.59 -12.73
N LYS A 168 -8.05 23.14 -12.72
CA LYS A 168 -9.22 24.03 -12.86
C LYS A 168 -9.33 25.01 -11.67
N ASN A 169 -8.95 24.57 -10.48
CA ASN A 169 -9.16 25.31 -9.25
C ASN A 169 -7.95 26.16 -8.82
N GLU A 170 -6.88 26.21 -9.64
CA GLU A 170 -5.68 27.04 -9.42
C GLU A 170 -5.09 26.99 -8.00
N TYR A 171 -5.08 25.81 -7.36
CA TYR A 171 -4.39 25.61 -6.07
C TYR A 171 -2.88 25.81 -6.15
#